data_AF-A0ABD0JZN1-F1
#
_entry.id   AF-A0ABD0JZN1-F1
#
_cell.length_a   1.000
_cell.length_b   1.000
_cell.length_c   1.000
_cell.angle_alpha   90.00
_cell.angle_beta   90.00
_cell.angle_gamma   90.00
#
_symmetry.space_group_name_H-M   'P 1'
#
loop_
_entity.id
_entity.type
_entity.pdbx_description
1 polymer ?
#
loop_
_entity_poly.entity_id
_entity_poly.type
_entity_poly.pdbx_seq_one_letter_code
_entity_poly.pdbx_strand_id
1 'polypeptide(L)'
;MDRRGEIKRNFQSPVLKDTVTVPDGGYAILRFHANNPGVWLLHCHVEYHAEIGMGLVMQVGEAADFPPSPPHFPKCGNWDYDDLDLDFEDEGHLRHPRYTHEIQCAEIRKMWSLSLVVFGVMFAGECFAINRLDEMRDDALPRTCEYDWTLELYYTLSKACFDCPFNLTDCHRPHCVPADGTSRGVLTANRRLPGPTIQVCEGDEIVVNVRNAMGNSEGTTIHWHGLPQRGYQHMDGTNLVTQCPITSYSTFQYRFRANDPGTYWWHSHAGLQRADGLFGSLVIRQTASRDPHSALYDYDLPEHVITVNDWLVEMTTNRFAAHHHDDGDNKPASMLINGMGAFEEFTHPDTGAKVHTPFAEFTVKPSMRYRFRVISAAILNCPLQFSIDNHTLMVIASDGSSFDPIVVDSFNIFAGERFDFVLIADKTTELKNYWIRVRGLADCSVKKSHQEAVLRYEGAPQGLPELSRSYEAGERLGM
;
A
#
# COMPACT_ATOMS: atom_id res chain seq x y z
N MET A 1 34.47 -15.44 -0.89
CA MET A 1 33.60 -15.76 0.25
C MET A 1 32.86 -17.08 0.04
N ASP A 2 31.92 -17.18 -0.92
CA ASP A 2 31.15 -18.43 -1.09
C ASP A 2 32.03 -19.66 -1.37
N ARG A 3 32.89 -19.58 -2.40
CA ARG A 3 33.86 -20.65 -2.72
C ARG A 3 34.84 -20.96 -1.58
N ARG A 4 34.99 -20.05 -0.61
CA ARG A 4 35.86 -20.21 0.58
C ARG A 4 35.07 -20.73 1.79
N GLY A 5 33.78 -20.99 1.67
CA GLY A 5 32.93 -21.50 2.77
C GLY A 5 32.65 -20.47 3.87
N GLU A 6 32.88 -19.18 3.62
CA GLU A 6 32.78 -18.11 4.63
C GLU A 6 31.33 -17.61 4.83
N ILE A 7 30.40 -18.00 3.96
CA ILE A 7 28.98 -17.61 4.06
C ILE A 7 28.26 -18.60 4.97
N LYS A 8 27.85 -18.14 6.16
CA LYS A 8 26.94 -18.90 7.02
C LYS A 8 25.56 -18.93 6.36
N ARG A 9 25.11 -20.12 5.97
CA ARG A 9 23.79 -20.33 5.36
C ARG A 9 22.88 -21.00 6.38
N ASN A 10 21.67 -20.47 6.55
CA ASN A 10 20.63 -21.20 7.26
C ASN A 10 19.90 -22.13 6.29
N PHE A 11 20.15 -23.43 6.40
CA PHE A 11 19.41 -24.46 5.64
C PHE A 11 18.29 -25.11 6.44
N GLN A 12 18.15 -24.77 7.72
CA GLN A 12 17.12 -25.27 8.61
C GLN A 12 16.08 -24.16 8.81
N SER A 13 14.95 -24.27 8.11
CA SER A 13 13.85 -23.31 8.19
C SER A 13 14.29 -21.84 7.94
N PRO A 14 14.88 -21.52 6.77
CA PRO A 14 15.14 -20.13 6.43
C PRO A 14 13.81 -19.36 6.35
N VAL A 15 13.83 -18.11 6.82
CA VAL A 15 12.68 -17.22 6.65
C VAL A 15 12.43 -17.02 5.16
N LEU A 16 11.21 -17.31 4.72
CA LEU A 16 10.79 -17.04 3.36
C LEU A 16 10.62 -15.52 3.20
N LYS A 17 11.21 -14.97 2.14
CA LYS A 17 11.25 -13.54 1.85
C LYS A 17 10.86 -13.34 0.40
N ASP A 18 10.08 -12.30 0.13
CA ASP A 18 9.85 -11.81 -1.24
C ASP A 18 10.70 -10.58 -1.57
N THR A 19 11.23 -9.90 -0.54
CA THR A 19 12.09 -8.73 -0.69
C THR A 19 13.39 -8.95 0.06
N VAL A 20 14.51 -8.60 -0.56
CA VAL A 20 15.86 -8.84 -0.01
C VAL A 20 16.77 -7.66 -0.29
N THR A 21 17.54 -7.26 0.71
CA THR A 21 18.52 -6.18 0.58
C THR A 21 19.81 -6.71 -0.06
N VAL A 22 20.31 -5.98 -1.06
CA VAL A 22 21.62 -6.19 -1.65
C VAL A 22 22.55 -5.08 -1.17
N PRO A 23 23.62 -5.39 -0.40
CA PRO A 23 24.58 -4.38 0.05
C PRO A 23 25.29 -3.71 -1.14
N ASP A 24 25.65 -2.43 -0.97
CA ASP A 24 26.45 -1.72 -1.96
C ASP A 24 27.80 -2.42 -2.22
N GLY A 25 28.17 -2.56 -3.50
CA GLY A 25 29.31 -3.36 -3.96
C GLY A 25 29.24 -4.86 -3.59
N GLY A 26 28.12 -5.33 -3.06
CA GLY A 26 27.92 -6.68 -2.55
C GLY A 26 27.07 -7.56 -3.47
N TYR A 27 26.59 -8.67 -2.92
CA TYR A 27 25.66 -9.59 -3.57
C TYR A 27 24.78 -10.27 -2.53
N ALA A 28 23.59 -10.69 -2.96
CA ALA A 28 22.73 -11.61 -2.22
C ALA A 28 22.71 -12.97 -2.93
N ILE A 29 22.65 -14.07 -2.17
CA ILE A 29 22.43 -15.41 -2.72
C ILE A 29 20.98 -15.78 -2.47
N LEU A 30 20.20 -15.86 -3.54
CA LEU A 30 18.79 -16.24 -3.48
C LEU A 30 18.63 -17.73 -3.73
N ARG A 31 17.77 -18.36 -2.94
CA ARG A 31 17.28 -19.72 -3.17
C ARG A 31 15.77 -19.65 -3.17
N PHE A 32 15.16 -20.15 -4.22
CA PHE A 32 13.70 -20.24 -4.33
C PHE A 32 13.30 -21.58 -4.96
N HIS A 33 12.06 -21.97 -4.74
CA HIS A 33 11.47 -23.13 -5.40
C HIS A 33 10.76 -22.64 -6.66
N ALA A 34 11.28 -23.01 -7.83
CA ALA A 34 10.68 -22.71 -9.13
C ALA A 34 9.49 -23.66 -9.41
N ASN A 35 8.47 -23.63 -8.54
CA ASN A 35 7.32 -24.54 -8.56
C ASN A 35 6.00 -23.84 -8.87
N ASN A 36 6.05 -22.60 -9.34
CA ASN A 36 4.90 -21.79 -9.70
C ASN A 36 5.03 -21.34 -11.15
N PRO A 37 4.56 -22.15 -12.12
CA PRO A 37 4.71 -21.84 -13.53
C PRO A 37 4.13 -20.47 -13.88
N GLY A 38 4.80 -19.71 -14.73
CA GLY A 38 4.39 -18.37 -15.10
C GLY A 38 5.57 -17.45 -15.38
N VAL A 39 5.22 -16.18 -15.58
CA VAL A 39 6.16 -15.10 -15.86
C VAL A 39 6.14 -14.14 -14.67
N TRP A 40 7.28 -13.98 -14.02
CA TRP A 40 7.42 -13.24 -12.76
C TRP A 40 8.45 -12.13 -12.91
N LEU A 41 8.15 -10.94 -12.40
CA LEU A 41 9.09 -9.83 -12.42
C LEU A 41 9.95 -9.84 -11.16
N LEU A 42 11.27 -9.82 -11.32
CA LEU A 42 12.24 -9.52 -10.27
C LEU A 42 12.78 -8.12 -10.52
N HIS A 43 12.48 -7.16 -9.64
CA HIS A 43 12.88 -5.76 -9.84
C HIS A 43 13.33 -5.09 -8.54
N CYS A 44 13.99 -3.93 -8.67
CA CYS A 44 14.38 -3.11 -7.54
C CYS A 44 13.17 -2.44 -6.90
N HIS A 45 13.17 -2.31 -5.56
CA HIS A 45 12.12 -1.56 -4.84
C HIS A 45 12.46 -0.07 -4.63
N VAL A 46 13.66 0.35 -5.04
CA VAL A 46 13.97 1.77 -5.24
C VAL A 46 13.35 2.19 -6.57
N GLU A 47 12.33 3.05 -6.52
CA GLU A 47 11.47 3.39 -7.66
C GLU A 47 12.26 3.89 -8.86
N TYR A 48 13.21 4.81 -8.63
CA TYR A 48 14.06 5.32 -9.71
C TYR A 48 14.85 4.21 -10.41
N HIS A 49 15.37 3.23 -9.66
CA HIS A 49 16.11 2.12 -10.24
C HIS A 49 15.20 1.19 -11.04
N ALA A 50 13.99 0.92 -10.54
CA ALA A 50 13.01 0.11 -11.25
C ALA A 50 12.66 0.73 -12.62
N GLU A 51 12.36 2.03 -12.63
CA GLU A 51 11.95 2.76 -13.83
C GLU A 51 13.05 2.90 -14.89
N ILE A 52 14.32 3.00 -14.48
CA ILE A 52 15.45 3.02 -15.44
C ILE A 52 15.87 1.62 -15.91
N GLY A 53 15.16 0.56 -15.50
CA GLY A 53 15.32 -0.78 -16.03
C GLY A 53 16.04 -1.79 -15.11
N MET A 54 16.14 -1.54 -13.80
CA MET A 54 16.63 -2.53 -12.84
C MET A 54 15.54 -3.57 -12.54
N GLY A 55 15.23 -4.37 -13.54
CA GLY A 55 14.30 -5.47 -13.47
C GLY A 55 14.65 -6.55 -14.49
N LEU A 56 14.22 -7.77 -14.21
CA LEU A 56 14.29 -8.89 -15.13
C LEU A 56 13.03 -9.74 -15.00
N VAL A 57 12.68 -10.38 -16.11
CA VAL A 57 11.57 -11.33 -16.16
C VAL A 57 12.12 -12.74 -15.97
N MET A 58 11.55 -13.47 -15.01
CA MET A 58 11.82 -14.88 -14.75
C MET A 58 10.65 -15.71 -15.26
N GLN A 59 10.94 -16.57 -16.23
CA GLN A 59 9.99 -17.59 -16.67
C GLN A 59 10.22 -18.88 -15.88
N VAL A 60 9.14 -19.42 -15.30
CA VAL A 60 9.12 -20.73 -14.64
C VAL A 60 8.21 -21.65 -15.43
N GLY A 61 8.76 -22.76 -15.93
CA GLY A 61 8.03 -23.70 -16.79
C GLY A 61 7.88 -23.26 -18.25
N GLU A 62 7.23 -24.08 -19.04
CA GLU A 62 6.89 -23.81 -20.44
C GLU A 62 5.51 -23.13 -20.54
N ALA A 63 5.21 -22.50 -21.69
CA ALA A 63 3.92 -21.83 -21.89
C ALA A 63 2.70 -22.76 -21.70
N ALA A 64 2.87 -24.06 -21.93
CA ALA A 64 1.83 -25.07 -21.70
C ALA A 64 1.58 -25.36 -20.20
N ASP A 65 2.53 -25.02 -19.32
CA ASP A 65 2.42 -25.19 -17.87
C ASP A 65 1.71 -23.99 -17.21
N PHE A 66 1.56 -22.88 -17.91
CA PHE A 66 0.98 -21.67 -17.36
C PHE A 66 -0.52 -21.85 -17.13
N PRO A 67 -1.05 -21.36 -16.00
CA PRO A 67 -2.48 -21.33 -15.80
C PRO A 67 -3.16 -20.52 -16.92
N PRO A 68 -4.22 -21.06 -17.53
CA PRO A 68 -4.84 -20.43 -18.68
C PRO A 68 -5.45 -19.09 -18.27
N SER A 69 -5.22 -18.06 -19.08
CA SER A 69 -5.94 -16.80 -18.92
C SER A 69 -7.43 -17.00 -19.18
N PRO A 70 -8.32 -16.27 -18.49
CA PRO A 70 -9.75 -16.30 -18.75
C PRO A 70 -10.08 -16.00 -20.22
N PRO A 71 -11.18 -16.55 -20.77
CA PRO A 71 -11.68 -16.15 -22.07
C PRO A 71 -11.87 -14.63 -22.12
N HIS A 72 -11.46 -13.99 -23.22
CA HIS A 72 -11.54 -12.53 -23.41
C HIS A 72 -10.69 -11.69 -22.44
N PHE A 73 -9.67 -12.28 -21.80
CA PHE A 73 -8.69 -11.49 -21.05
C PHE A 73 -8.06 -10.40 -21.95
N PRO A 74 -7.98 -9.12 -21.50
CA PRO A 74 -7.45 -8.03 -22.31
C PRO A 74 -6.05 -8.31 -22.83
N LYS A 75 -5.81 -8.06 -24.11
CA LYS A 75 -4.51 -8.23 -24.77
C LYS A 75 -3.97 -6.91 -25.28
N CYS A 76 -2.66 -6.76 -25.21
CA CYS A 76 -1.94 -5.62 -25.75
C CYS A 76 -1.58 -5.98 -27.18
N GLY A 77 -1.99 -5.15 -28.13
CA GLY A 77 -1.63 -5.27 -29.53
C GLY A 77 -0.79 -4.08 -29.97
N ASN A 78 -0.01 -4.28 -31.02
CA ASN A 78 0.45 -3.16 -31.80
C ASN A 78 -0.76 -2.51 -32.49
N TRP A 79 -0.68 -1.21 -32.74
CA TRP A 79 -1.60 -0.58 -33.67
C TRP A 79 -1.33 -1.14 -35.07
N ASP A 80 -2.25 -1.95 -35.58
CA ASP A 80 -2.18 -2.46 -36.95
C ASP A 80 -2.98 -1.51 -37.85
N TYR A 81 -2.32 -0.98 -38.89
CA TYR A 81 -2.96 -0.08 -39.84
C TYR A 81 -3.91 -0.84 -40.78
N ASP A 82 -3.69 -2.15 -40.93
CA ASP A 82 -4.40 -2.99 -41.89
C ASP A 82 -5.80 -3.41 -41.41
N ASP A 83 -6.14 -3.21 -40.13
CA ASP A 83 -7.50 -3.43 -39.57
C ASP A 83 -8.44 -2.22 -39.79
N LEU A 84 -7.94 -1.13 -40.39
CA LEU A 84 -8.74 -0.02 -40.89
C LEU A 84 -8.99 -0.21 -42.39
N ASP A 85 -9.73 -1.27 -42.76
CA ASP A 85 -10.46 -1.33 -44.04
C ASP A 85 -11.54 -0.23 -44.04
N LEU A 86 -11.09 1.02 -44.18
CA LEU A 86 -11.93 2.07 -44.71
C LEU A 86 -12.06 1.75 -46.19
N ASP A 87 -13.14 1.02 -46.54
CA ASP A 87 -13.60 0.81 -47.91
C ASP A 87 -13.82 2.17 -48.60
N PHE A 88 -12.75 2.77 -49.10
CA PHE A 88 -12.83 3.82 -50.11
C PHE A 88 -12.88 3.12 -51.46
N GLU A 89 -14.04 2.53 -51.77
CA GLU A 89 -14.36 2.18 -53.15
C GLU A 89 -14.50 3.46 -53.96
N ASP A 90 -13.51 3.65 -54.83
CA ASP A 90 -13.42 4.68 -55.84
C ASP A 90 -14.40 4.35 -56.98
N GLU A 91 -15.68 4.72 -56.86
CA GLU A 91 -16.57 4.87 -58.01
C GLU A 91 -17.48 6.09 -57.86
N GLY A 92 -17.21 7.10 -58.70
CA GLY A 92 -18.05 8.27 -58.80
C GLY A 92 -19.47 7.89 -59.21
N HIS A 93 -20.46 8.21 -58.38
CA HIS A 93 -21.81 8.64 -58.76
C HIS A 93 -22.42 9.39 -57.57
N LEU A 94 -22.82 10.64 -57.81
CA LEU A 94 -23.56 11.49 -56.87
C LEU A 94 -24.82 10.78 -56.36
N ARG A 95 -24.82 10.35 -55.09
CA ARG A 95 -26.04 10.20 -54.29
C ARG A 95 -25.79 10.65 -52.86
N HIS A 96 -26.43 11.76 -52.49
CA HIS A 96 -26.52 12.23 -51.12
C HIS A 96 -27.20 11.18 -50.21
N PRO A 97 -26.57 10.76 -49.10
CA PRO A 97 -27.30 10.14 -48.00
C PRO A 97 -27.91 11.25 -47.15
N ARG A 98 -29.24 11.21 -46.98
CA ARG A 98 -29.95 12.03 -46.01
C ARG A 98 -29.57 11.55 -44.62
N TYR A 99 -28.83 12.35 -43.87
CA TYR A 99 -28.71 12.20 -42.43
C TYR A 99 -30.00 12.74 -41.79
N THR A 100 -30.96 11.85 -41.53
CA THR A 100 -32.01 12.14 -40.54
C THR A 100 -31.41 11.86 -39.16
N HIS A 101 -30.90 12.92 -38.52
CA HIS A 101 -30.69 12.92 -37.08
C HIS A 101 -32.06 12.96 -36.40
N GLU A 102 -32.44 11.86 -35.74
CA GLU A 102 -33.50 11.91 -34.73
C GLU A 102 -32.83 11.81 -33.36
N ILE A 103 -32.64 12.99 -32.75
CA ILE A 103 -32.26 13.15 -31.35
C ILE A 103 -33.52 12.84 -30.54
N GLN A 104 -33.55 11.71 -29.83
CA GLN A 104 -34.52 11.51 -28.76
C GLN A 104 -33.89 11.87 -27.41
N CYS A 105 -34.15 13.10 -26.98
CA CYS A 105 -34.24 13.44 -25.57
C CYS A 105 -35.57 12.89 -25.02
N ALA A 106 -35.51 12.13 -23.92
CA ALA A 106 -36.69 11.84 -23.09
C ALA A 106 -36.32 12.05 -21.61
N GLU A 107 -36.59 13.26 -21.14
CA GLU A 107 -37.60 13.60 -20.11
C GLU A 107 -37.33 13.07 -18.69
N ILE A 108 -36.88 14.00 -17.85
CA ILE A 108 -37.03 14.00 -16.39
C ILE A 108 -38.53 14.14 -16.07
N ARG A 109 -39.14 13.14 -15.44
CA ARG A 109 -40.41 13.30 -14.72
C ARG A 109 -40.31 12.75 -13.30
N LYS A 110 -40.56 13.66 -12.34
CA LYS A 110 -40.88 13.37 -10.94
C LYS A 110 -42.12 12.49 -10.85
N MET A 111 -42.11 11.50 -9.97
CA MET A 111 -43.34 11.01 -9.35
C MET A 111 -43.04 10.54 -7.92
N TRP A 112 -43.70 11.19 -6.96
CA TRP A 112 -43.83 10.72 -5.59
C TRP A 112 -44.89 9.62 -5.54
N SER A 113 -44.60 8.50 -4.90
CA SER A 113 -45.62 7.68 -4.24
C SER A 113 -45.00 6.91 -3.08
N LEU A 114 -45.48 7.22 -1.87
CA LEU A 114 -45.31 6.36 -0.70
C LEU A 114 -45.93 4.99 -0.99
N SER A 115 -45.22 3.92 -0.66
CA SER A 115 -45.79 2.73 -0.03
C SER A 115 -44.68 1.93 0.63
N LEU A 116 -44.86 1.69 1.94
CA LEU A 116 -44.08 0.74 2.73
C LEU A 116 -44.12 -0.64 2.07
N VAL A 117 -42.94 -1.19 1.77
CA VAL A 117 -42.74 -2.65 1.77
C VAL A 117 -41.45 -2.92 2.52
N VAL A 118 -41.62 -3.43 3.75
CA VAL A 118 -40.58 -4.05 4.55
C VAL A 118 -40.21 -5.35 3.87
N PHE A 119 -39.06 -5.40 3.20
CA PHE A 119 -38.31 -6.63 2.96
C PHE A 119 -36.83 -6.28 2.95
N GLY A 120 -36.07 -6.94 3.83
CA GLY A 120 -34.69 -6.63 4.14
C GLY A 120 -33.79 -6.67 2.90
N VAL A 121 -33.19 -5.54 2.59
CA VAL A 121 -31.96 -5.49 1.80
C VAL A 121 -30.86 -6.06 2.70
N MET A 122 -30.49 -7.32 2.46
CA MET A 122 -29.15 -7.78 2.84
C MET A 122 -28.18 -6.93 2.03
N PHE A 123 -27.52 -5.99 2.69
CA PHE A 123 -26.29 -5.43 2.18
C PHE A 123 -25.34 -6.60 1.92
N ALA A 124 -24.80 -6.69 0.70
CA ALA A 124 -23.62 -7.50 0.44
C ALA A 124 -22.56 -7.05 1.45
N GLY A 125 -22.23 -7.95 2.39
CA GLY A 125 -21.45 -7.59 3.56
C GLY A 125 -20.07 -7.13 3.12
N GLU A 126 -19.69 -5.91 3.53
CA GLU A 126 -18.29 -5.59 3.72
C GLU A 126 -17.69 -6.74 4.55
N CYS A 127 -16.57 -7.31 4.11
CA CYS A 127 -15.83 -8.27 4.91
C CYS A 127 -15.36 -7.54 6.17
N PHE A 128 -16.16 -7.63 7.23
CA PHE A 128 -15.89 -7.01 8.51
C PHE A 128 -14.52 -7.49 8.96
N ALA A 129 -13.68 -6.51 9.26
CA ALA A 129 -12.36 -6.77 9.75
C ALA A 129 -12.49 -7.42 11.13
N ILE A 130 -12.00 -8.65 11.25
CA ILE A 130 -12.04 -9.44 12.47
C ILE A 130 -11.08 -8.80 13.48
N ASN A 131 -11.60 -8.43 14.65
CA ASN A 131 -10.88 -7.65 15.65
C ASN A 131 -10.27 -8.54 16.75
N ARG A 132 -10.78 -9.75 16.93
CA ARG A 132 -10.24 -10.71 17.89
C ARG A 132 -9.98 -12.06 17.26
N LEU A 133 -8.95 -12.75 17.77
CA LEU A 133 -8.60 -14.09 17.32
C LEU A 133 -9.73 -15.13 17.48
N ASP A 134 -10.64 -14.94 18.44
CA ASP A 134 -11.78 -15.84 18.70
C ASP A 134 -12.98 -15.62 17.75
N GLU A 135 -12.97 -14.56 16.95
CA GLU A 135 -14.01 -14.29 15.96
C GLU A 135 -13.80 -15.10 14.65
N MET A 136 -12.59 -15.60 14.41
CA MET A 136 -12.28 -16.52 13.30
C MET A 136 -12.54 -17.97 13.71
N ARG A 137 -13.29 -18.70 12.88
CA ARG A 137 -13.61 -20.12 13.13
C ARG A 137 -13.04 -21.00 12.02
N ASP A 138 -12.44 -22.12 12.39
CA ASP A 138 -11.87 -23.09 11.44
C ASP A 138 -12.92 -23.70 10.49
N ASP A 139 -14.19 -23.70 10.89
CA ASP A 139 -15.33 -24.21 10.10
C ASP A 139 -16.03 -23.13 9.26
N ALA A 140 -15.51 -21.89 9.24
CA ALA A 140 -16.10 -20.82 8.45
C ALA A 140 -15.97 -21.09 6.95
N LEU A 141 -17.07 -20.92 6.23
CA LEU A 141 -17.05 -21.00 4.76
C LEU A 141 -16.34 -19.77 4.18
N PRO A 142 -15.49 -19.94 3.15
CA PRO A 142 -14.89 -18.84 2.41
C PRO A 142 -15.94 -17.83 1.92
N ARG A 143 -15.61 -16.56 2.02
CA ARG A 143 -16.43 -15.44 1.54
C ARG A 143 -15.82 -14.81 0.30
N THR A 144 -16.64 -14.09 -0.46
CA THR A 144 -16.16 -13.19 -1.51
C THR A 144 -16.21 -11.76 -0.95
N CYS A 145 -15.06 -11.11 -0.94
CA CYS A 145 -14.87 -9.73 -0.48
C CYS A 145 -14.68 -8.82 -1.69
N GLU A 146 -15.68 -8.00 -1.98
CA GLU A 146 -15.67 -7.10 -3.15
C GLU A 146 -15.28 -5.67 -2.76
N TYR A 147 -14.43 -5.05 -3.58
CA TYR A 147 -13.95 -3.69 -3.39
C TYR A 147 -14.06 -2.90 -4.70
N ASP A 148 -14.62 -1.69 -4.65
CA ASP A 148 -14.68 -0.78 -5.79
C ASP A 148 -13.73 0.39 -5.58
N TRP A 149 -12.73 0.50 -6.47
CA TRP A 149 -11.71 1.54 -6.41
C TRP A 149 -11.83 2.45 -7.62
N THR A 150 -11.92 3.76 -7.37
CA THR A 150 -11.74 4.79 -8.38
C THR A 150 -10.39 5.44 -8.18
N LEU A 151 -9.51 5.28 -9.16
CA LEU A 151 -8.18 5.87 -9.16
C LEU A 151 -8.24 7.26 -9.79
N GLU A 152 -7.81 8.29 -9.06
CA GLU A 152 -7.93 9.69 -9.49
C GLU A 152 -6.65 10.47 -9.21
N LEU A 153 -6.35 11.43 -10.09
CA LEU A 153 -5.45 12.55 -9.77
C LEU A 153 -6.15 13.45 -8.74
N TYR A 154 -5.49 13.67 -7.62
CA TYR A 154 -6.00 14.41 -6.48
C TYR A 154 -4.91 15.33 -5.90
N TYR A 155 -5.20 16.00 -4.80
CA TYR A 155 -4.31 16.99 -4.20
C TYR A 155 -4.32 16.86 -2.68
N THR A 156 -3.14 17.03 -2.07
CA THR A 156 -3.04 17.21 -0.61
C THR A 156 -3.67 18.55 -0.21
N LEU A 157 -4.20 18.62 1.02
CA LEU A 157 -4.87 19.82 1.56
C LEU A 157 -5.90 20.42 0.59
N SER A 158 -6.63 19.56 -0.13
CA SER A 158 -7.66 19.98 -1.07
C SER A 158 -8.81 20.70 -0.34
N LYS A 159 -9.77 21.23 -1.09
CA LYS A 159 -11.01 21.81 -0.53
C LYS A 159 -11.77 20.87 0.41
N ALA A 160 -11.58 19.54 0.31
CA ALA A 160 -12.18 18.58 1.22
C ALA A 160 -11.67 18.70 2.67
N CYS A 161 -10.45 19.23 2.85
CA CYS A 161 -9.80 19.42 4.13
C CYS A 161 -10.26 20.67 4.90
N PHE A 162 -11.11 21.52 4.32
CA PHE A 162 -11.62 22.75 4.92
C PHE A 162 -10.50 23.59 5.57
N ASP A 163 -10.43 23.66 6.90
CA ASP A 163 -9.46 24.49 7.64
C ASP A 163 -8.28 23.68 8.21
N CYS A 164 -7.98 22.47 7.72
CA CYS A 164 -6.75 21.76 8.06
C CYS A 164 -5.51 22.57 7.57
N PRO A 165 -4.42 22.73 8.37
CA PRO A 165 -4.18 22.18 9.70
C PRO A 165 -4.58 23.09 10.89
N PHE A 166 -5.27 24.21 10.65
CA PHE A 166 -5.69 25.13 11.70
C PHE A 166 -6.78 24.53 12.60
N ASN A 167 -7.62 23.65 12.05
CA ASN A 167 -8.52 22.78 12.79
C ASN A 167 -8.19 21.31 12.52
N LEU A 168 -7.59 20.62 13.51
CA LEU A 168 -7.19 19.21 13.37
C LEU A 168 -8.35 18.27 13.09
N THR A 169 -9.56 18.59 13.54
CA THR A 169 -10.75 17.76 13.26
C THR A 169 -11.05 17.75 11.76
N ASP A 170 -10.78 18.84 11.06
CA ASP A 170 -11.03 18.94 9.62
C ASP A 170 -10.03 18.11 8.80
N CYS A 171 -8.85 17.82 9.33
CA CYS A 171 -7.87 16.93 8.71
C CYS A 171 -8.36 15.47 8.61
N HIS A 172 -9.37 15.08 9.39
CA HIS A 172 -9.98 13.74 9.36
C HIS A 172 -11.30 13.69 8.58
N ARG A 173 -11.66 14.75 7.84
CA ARG A 173 -12.87 14.77 7.03
C ARG A 173 -12.80 13.73 5.90
N PRO A 174 -13.95 13.19 5.46
CA PRO A 174 -14.00 12.35 4.27
C PRO A 174 -13.33 13.03 3.07
N HIS A 175 -12.44 12.30 2.41
CA HIS A 175 -11.64 12.73 1.25
C HIS A 175 -10.59 13.81 1.54
N CYS A 176 -10.37 14.22 2.80
CA CYS A 176 -9.20 15.03 3.11
C CYS A 176 -7.95 14.16 3.06
N VAL A 177 -6.93 14.63 2.33
CA VAL A 177 -5.59 14.04 2.32
C VAL A 177 -4.62 15.09 2.88
N PRO A 178 -4.36 15.10 4.19
CA PRO A 178 -3.46 16.08 4.79
C PRO A 178 -1.99 15.81 4.46
N ALA A 179 -1.59 14.54 4.35
CA ALA A 179 -0.19 14.13 4.14
C ALA A 179 0.73 14.82 5.16
N ASP A 180 1.80 15.46 4.69
CA ASP A 180 2.79 16.14 5.52
C ASP A 180 2.59 17.66 5.61
N GLY A 181 1.47 18.15 5.06
CA GLY A 181 1.13 19.56 4.97
C GLY A 181 1.65 20.25 3.70
N THR A 182 2.51 19.62 2.91
CA THR A 182 2.93 20.20 1.63
C THR A 182 1.81 20.14 0.60
N SER A 183 1.62 21.22 -0.17
CA SER A 183 0.63 21.26 -1.26
C SER A 183 1.21 20.65 -2.53
N ARG A 184 0.75 19.45 -2.88
CA ARG A 184 1.19 18.72 -4.07
C ARG A 184 0.08 17.90 -4.71
N GLY A 185 0.29 17.53 -5.98
CA GLY A 185 -0.48 16.49 -6.65
C GLY A 185 -0.19 15.13 -6.01
N VAL A 186 -1.21 14.28 -6.00
CA VAL A 186 -1.13 12.89 -5.56
C VAL A 186 -2.06 12.04 -6.42
N LEU A 187 -1.79 10.73 -6.50
CA LEU A 187 -2.70 9.76 -7.05
C LEU A 187 -3.32 8.97 -5.90
N THR A 188 -4.63 8.75 -5.97
CA THR A 188 -5.34 8.10 -4.86
C THR A 188 -6.30 7.04 -5.36
N ALA A 189 -6.50 6.01 -4.56
CA ALA A 189 -7.66 5.13 -4.67
C ALA A 189 -8.74 5.64 -3.71
N ASN A 190 -9.92 5.98 -4.23
CA ASN A 190 -11.06 6.49 -3.46
C ASN A 190 -10.72 7.74 -2.61
N ARG A 191 -9.81 8.59 -3.08
CA ARG A 191 -9.38 9.83 -2.38
C ARG A 191 -8.87 9.57 -0.96
N ARG A 192 -8.15 8.46 -0.79
CA ARG A 192 -7.47 8.07 0.44
C ARG A 192 -5.98 7.91 0.19
N LEU A 193 -5.19 8.24 1.20
CA LEU A 193 -3.75 7.99 1.27
C LEU A 193 -3.43 7.51 2.70
N PRO A 194 -2.94 6.27 2.90
CA PRO A 194 -2.87 5.19 1.92
C PRO A 194 -4.27 4.88 1.35
N GLY A 195 -4.31 4.19 0.22
CA GLY A 195 -5.56 3.71 -0.36
C GLY A 195 -6.28 2.69 0.54
N PRO A 196 -7.48 2.23 0.11
CA PRO A 196 -8.29 1.29 0.89
C PRO A 196 -7.49 0.04 1.30
N THR A 197 -7.58 -0.30 2.59
CA THR A 197 -6.99 -1.51 3.13
C THR A 197 -7.86 -2.73 2.81
N ILE A 198 -7.22 -3.82 2.40
CA ILE A 198 -7.86 -5.14 2.26
C ILE A 198 -7.58 -5.95 3.51
N GLN A 199 -8.65 -6.44 4.15
CA GLN A 199 -8.59 -7.30 5.33
C GLN A 199 -9.49 -8.51 5.05
N VAL A 200 -8.91 -9.69 4.90
CA VAL A 200 -9.66 -10.91 4.59
C VAL A 200 -9.17 -12.10 5.40
N CYS A 201 -9.93 -13.19 5.38
CA CYS A 201 -9.56 -14.46 5.96
C CYS A 201 -8.85 -15.33 4.93
N GLU A 202 -7.97 -16.21 5.41
CA GLU A 202 -7.40 -17.25 4.58
C GLU A 202 -8.50 -18.11 3.95
N GLY A 203 -8.45 -18.26 2.63
CA GLY A 203 -9.41 -19.00 1.82
C GLY A 203 -10.49 -18.13 1.17
N ASP A 204 -10.70 -16.89 1.65
CA ASP A 204 -11.62 -15.92 1.04
C ASP A 204 -11.20 -15.59 -0.41
N GLU A 205 -12.17 -15.17 -1.22
CA GLU A 205 -11.94 -14.63 -2.56
C GLU A 205 -11.92 -13.10 -2.50
N ILE A 206 -10.82 -12.51 -2.97
CA ILE A 206 -10.68 -11.05 -3.13
C ILE A 206 -11.14 -10.69 -4.54
N VAL A 207 -12.06 -9.73 -4.65
CA VAL A 207 -12.51 -9.15 -5.92
C VAL A 207 -12.33 -7.63 -5.85
N VAL A 208 -11.51 -7.06 -6.73
CA VAL A 208 -11.27 -5.61 -6.76
C VAL A 208 -11.58 -5.06 -8.15
N ASN A 209 -12.62 -4.23 -8.24
CA ASN A 209 -12.98 -3.48 -9.43
C ASN A 209 -12.18 -2.18 -9.44
N VAL A 210 -11.13 -2.13 -10.27
CA VAL A 210 -10.27 -0.96 -10.39
C VAL A 210 -10.70 -0.14 -11.60
N ARG A 211 -11.33 1.00 -11.34
CA ARG A 211 -11.66 2.01 -12.34
C ARG A 211 -10.53 3.04 -12.40
N ASN A 212 -9.83 3.11 -13.52
CA ASN A 212 -8.89 4.19 -13.77
C ASN A 212 -9.69 5.44 -14.18
N ALA A 213 -9.77 6.47 -13.34
CA ALA A 213 -10.41 7.75 -13.65
C ALA A 213 -9.40 8.90 -13.68
N MET A 214 -8.10 8.60 -13.87
CA MET A 214 -7.06 9.61 -13.93
C MET A 214 -7.17 10.42 -15.23
N GLY A 215 -7.29 11.75 -15.09
CA GLY A 215 -7.52 12.65 -16.22
C GLY A 215 -6.28 12.96 -17.07
N ASN A 216 -5.09 12.52 -16.64
CA ASN A 216 -3.81 12.70 -17.35
C ASN A 216 -3.58 11.65 -18.46
N SER A 217 -4.57 10.79 -18.75
CA SER A 217 -4.48 9.72 -19.76
C SER A 217 -3.43 8.63 -19.48
N GLU A 218 -2.94 8.53 -18.23
CA GLU A 218 -2.03 7.45 -17.85
C GLU A 218 -2.76 6.12 -17.66
N GLY A 219 -2.16 5.05 -18.19
CA GLY A 219 -2.54 3.68 -17.85
C GLY A 219 -2.08 3.30 -16.45
N THR A 220 -2.70 2.29 -15.85
CA THR A 220 -2.33 1.82 -14.51
C THR A 220 -2.52 0.32 -14.36
N THR A 221 -1.81 -0.29 -13.41
CA THR A 221 -1.98 -1.70 -13.01
C THR A 221 -1.80 -1.77 -11.51
N ILE A 222 -2.43 -2.73 -10.84
CA ILE A 222 -2.35 -2.89 -9.38
C ILE A 222 -1.71 -4.24 -9.09
N HIS A 223 -0.52 -4.21 -8.52
CA HIS A 223 0.21 -5.38 -8.08
C HIS A 223 -0.06 -5.70 -6.61
N TRP A 224 -0.04 -6.99 -6.28
CA TRP A 224 -0.32 -7.54 -4.95
C TRP A 224 0.98 -8.03 -4.30
N HIS A 225 1.80 -7.09 -3.85
CA HIS A 225 3.17 -7.34 -3.41
C HIS A 225 3.25 -8.44 -2.35
N GLY A 226 4.04 -9.47 -2.67
CA GLY A 226 4.33 -10.62 -1.81
C GLY A 226 3.34 -11.78 -1.93
N LEU A 227 2.19 -11.60 -2.60
CA LEU A 227 1.29 -12.72 -2.88
C LEU A 227 1.87 -13.59 -4.00
N PRO A 228 1.88 -14.92 -3.86
CA PRO A 228 2.48 -15.80 -4.86
C PRO A 228 1.59 -16.02 -6.09
N GLN A 229 0.32 -15.58 -6.07
CA GLN A 229 -0.62 -15.67 -7.21
C GLN A 229 -0.70 -17.08 -7.86
N ARG A 230 -0.66 -18.14 -7.04
CA ARG A 230 -0.69 -19.52 -7.51
C ARG A 230 -2.02 -19.82 -8.21
N GLY A 231 -1.97 -20.05 -9.52
CA GLY A 231 -3.16 -20.26 -10.35
C GLY A 231 -3.84 -18.98 -10.83
N TYR A 232 -3.32 -17.81 -10.46
CA TYR A 232 -3.87 -16.48 -10.76
C TYR A 232 -2.81 -15.53 -11.32
N GLN A 233 -1.83 -16.05 -12.07
CA GLN A 233 -0.70 -15.30 -12.61
C GLN A 233 -1.12 -14.09 -13.44
N HIS A 234 -2.20 -14.21 -14.21
CA HIS A 234 -2.78 -13.13 -15.00
C HIS A 234 -3.45 -12.03 -14.15
N MET A 235 -3.62 -12.25 -12.84
CA MET A 235 -4.13 -11.26 -11.87
C MET A 235 -3.02 -10.63 -11.03
N ASP A 236 -1.76 -10.95 -11.31
CA ASP A 236 -0.62 -10.43 -10.55
C ASP A 236 -0.45 -8.90 -10.66
N GLY A 237 -0.91 -8.28 -11.75
CA GLY A 237 -0.89 -6.82 -11.87
C GLY A 237 0.45 -6.21 -12.26
N THR A 238 1.38 -7.01 -12.77
CA THR A 238 2.65 -6.50 -13.28
C THR A 238 2.48 -5.96 -14.70
N ASN A 239 2.70 -4.66 -14.85
CA ASN A 239 2.50 -3.93 -16.09
C ASN A 239 3.33 -4.50 -17.26
N LEU A 240 2.68 -4.77 -18.38
CA LEU A 240 3.27 -5.33 -19.62
C LEU A 240 3.94 -6.71 -19.45
N VAL A 241 3.81 -7.34 -18.28
CA VAL A 241 4.29 -8.71 -18.03
C VAL A 241 3.10 -9.66 -17.89
N THR A 242 2.22 -9.42 -16.93
CA THR A 242 1.06 -10.29 -16.69
C THR A 242 -0.24 -9.69 -17.22
N GLN A 243 -0.28 -8.37 -17.43
CA GLN A 243 -1.43 -7.69 -18.01
C GLN A 243 -1.06 -6.39 -18.73
N CYS A 244 -2.02 -5.91 -19.51
CA CYS A 244 -2.00 -4.55 -20.05
C CYS A 244 -2.36 -3.52 -18.99
N PRO A 245 -1.86 -2.28 -19.13
CA PRO A 245 -2.37 -1.17 -18.34
C PRO A 245 -3.87 -0.99 -18.55
N ILE A 246 -4.58 -0.79 -17.45
CA ILE A 246 -5.96 -0.31 -17.40
C ILE A 246 -5.95 1.11 -17.96
N THR A 247 -6.48 1.31 -19.16
CA THR A 247 -6.52 2.62 -19.80
C THR A 247 -7.43 3.58 -19.05
N SER A 248 -7.19 4.88 -19.19
CA SER A 248 -8.02 5.89 -18.52
C SER A 248 -9.49 5.75 -18.91
N TYR A 249 -10.36 5.92 -17.91
CA TYR A 249 -11.80 5.74 -17.94
C TYR A 249 -12.28 4.30 -18.23
N SER A 250 -11.38 3.31 -18.16
CA SER A 250 -11.74 1.88 -18.20
C SER A 250 -11.71 1.24 -16.81
N THR A 251 -12.20 0.01 -16.72
CA THR A 251 -12.25 -0.78 -15.48
C THR A 251 -11.69 -2.17 -15.72
N PHE A 252 -10.92 -2.68 -14.76
CA PHE A 252 -10.45 -4.05 -14.73
C PHE A 252 -10.77 -4.67 -13.38
N GLN A 253 -11.24 -5.92 -13.38
CA GLN A 253 -11.55 -6.67 -12.16
C GLN A 253 -10.43 -7.66 -11.88
N TYR A 254 -9.75 -7.47 -10.76
CA TYR A 254 -8.87 -8.49 -10.18
C TYR A 254 -9.70 -9.44 -9.35
N ARG A 255 -9.49 -10.75 -9.51
CA ARG A 255 -10.22 -11.79 -8.76
C ARG A 255 -9.30 -12.97 -8.48
N PHE A 256 -8.99 -13.23 -7.21
CA PHE A 256 -8.13 -14.33 -6.79
C PHE A 256 -8.42 -14.76 -5.35
N ARG A 257 -7.93 -15.94 -4.95
CA ARG A 257 -8.10 -16.47 -3.59
C ARG A 257 -6.95 -16.07 -2.67
N ALA A 258 -7.28 -15.67 -1.44
CA ALA A 258 -6.36 -15.30 -0.39
C ALA A 258 -5.89 -16.54 0.39
N ASN A 259 -5.01 -17.35 -0.18
CA ASN A 259 -4.60 -18.63 0.44
C ASN A 259 -3.35 -18.53 1.32
N ASP A 260 -2.59 -17.45 1.21
CA ASP A 260 -1.31 -17.29 1.89
C ASP A 260 -1.49 -16.26 3.01
N PRO A 261 -1.62 -16.67 4.29
CA PRO A 261 -1.83 -15.75 5.39
C PRO A 261 -0.57 -14.95 5.71
N GLY A 262 -0.73 -13.66 6.02
CA GLY A 262 0.40 -12.78 6.24
C GLY A 262 0.08 -11.29 6.07
N THR A 263 1.13 -10.47 6.19
CA THR A 263 1.09 -9.03 5.92
C THR A 263 1.66 -8.75 4.53
N TYR A 264 0.83 -8.18 3.69
CA TYR A 264 1.11 -7.79 2.33
C TYR A 264 0.64 -6.36 2.10
N TRP A 265 0.74 -5.91 0.86
CA TRP A 265 0.26 -4.62 0.43
C TRP A 265 0.03 -4.66 -1.07
N TRP A 266 -0.73 -3.70 -1.56
CA TRP A 266 -0.94 -3.49 -2.97
C TRP A 266 -0.35 -2.15 -3.37
N HIS A 267 0.10 -2.03 -4.61
CA HIS A 267 0.54 -0.76 -5.17
C HIS A 267 0.38 -0.72 -6.68
N SER A 268 0.38 0.48 -7.26
CA SER A 268 0.49 0.59 -8.71
C SER A 268 1.83 0.03 -9.18
N HIS A 269 1.81 -0.73 -10.27
CA HIS A 269 3.02 -1.23 -10.95
C HIS A 269 3.22 -0.56 -12.31
N ALA A 270 2.71 0.67 -12.45
CA ALA A 270 2.83 1.45 -13.68
C ALA A 270 3.50 2.80 -13.40
N GLY A 271 4.68 3.02 -13.98
CA GLY A 271 5.42 4.26 -13.85
C GLY A 271 5.67 4.63 -12.39
N LEU A 272 5.69 5.95 -12.11
CA LEU A 272 5.95 6.50 -10.78
C LEU A 272 4.71 6.58 -9.88
N GLN A 273 3.64 5.88 -10.24
CA GLN A 273 2.34 6.05 -9.61
C GLN A 273 2.29 5.58 -8.15
N ARG A 274 3.08 4.54 -7.82
CA ARG A 274 3.26 4.08 -6.45
C ARG A 274 3.81 5.21 -5.58
N ALA A 275 4.85 5.88 -6.07
CA ALA A 275 5.49 6.98 -5.38
C ALA A 275 4.61 8.22 -5.17
N ASP A 276 3.60 8.39 -6.03
CA ASP A 276 2.67 9.52 -5.92
C ASP A 276 1.37 9.18 -5.17
N GLY A 277 1.26 7.98 -4.57
CA GLY A 277 0.22 7.65 -3.59
C GLY A 277 -0.66 6.44 -3.88
N LEU A 278 -0.45 5.74 -5.01
CA LEU A 278 -1.20 4.50 -5.31
C LEU A 278 -0.59 3.28 -4.62
N PHE A 279 -0.86 3.17 -3.32
CA PHE A 279 -0.57 1.99 -2.50
C PHE A 279 -1.54 1.86 -1.34
N GLY A 280 -1.67 0.66 -0.78
CA GLY A 280 -2.46 0.40 0.42
C GLY A 280 -2.15 -0.97 1.01
N SER A 281 -2.60 -1.24 2.22
CA SER A 281 -2.29 -2.50 2.92
C SER A 281 -3.20 -3.65 2.50
N LEU A 282 -2.68 -4.88 2.57
CA LEU A 282 -3.42 -6.12 2.33
C LEU A 282 -3.02 -7.11 3.41
N VAL A 283 -3.98 -7.57 4.21
CA VAL A 283 -3.70 -8.55 5.27
C VAL A 283 -4.65 -9.73 5.12
N ILE A 284 -4.05 -10.93 5.08
CA ILE A 284 -4.76 -12.20 5.07
C ILE A 284 -4.56 -12.82 6.45
N ARG A 285 -5.64 -12.90 7.24
CA ARG A 285 -5.62 -13.49 8.58
C ARG A 285 -5.84 -14.99 8.52
N GLN A 286 -5.24 -15.69 9.47
CA GLN A 286 -5.47 -17.11 9.72
C GLN A 286 -6.06 -17.30 11.11
N THR A 287 -6.65 -18.47 11.33
CA THR A 287 -7.26 -18.84 12.60
C THR A 287 -6.19 -19.06 13.68
N ALA A 288 -6.56 -18.90 14.94
CA ALA A 288 -5.63 -19.07 16.07
C ALA A 288 -5.00 -20.48 16.15
N SER A 289 -5.70 -21.50 15.66
CA SER A 289 -5.22 -22.89 15.60
C SER A 289 -4.11 -23.10 14.55
N ARG A 290 -4.06 -22.24 13.53
CA ARG A 290 -3.08 -22.28 12.44
C ARG A 290 -1.98 -21.24 12.59
N ASP A 291 -2.21 -20.20 13.40
CA ASP A 291 -1.19 -19.21 13.71
C ASP A 291 -0.19 -19.74 14.76
N PRO A 292 1.09 -19.93 14.41
CA PRO A 292 2.11 -20.41 15.35
C PRO A 292 2.35 -19.44 16.52
N HIS A 293 1.96 -18.18 16.37
CA HIS A 293 2.17 -17.09 17.32
C HIS A 293 0.89 -16.61 17.98
N SER A 294 -0.26 -17.29 17.77
CA SER A 294 -1.56 -16.89 18.36
C SER A 294 -1.51 -16.67 19.87
N ALA A 295 -0.71 -17.47 20.59
CA ALA A 295 -0.56 -17.35 22.04
C ALA A 295 0.22 -16.11 22.50
N LEU A 296 0.95 -15.43 21.61
CA LEU A 296 1.81 -14.30 21.94
C LEU A 296 1.05 -12.98 22.07
N TYR A 297 -0.13 -12.85 21.46
CA TYR A 297 -0.92 -11.62 21.45
C TYR A 297 -2.40 -11.86 21.78
N ASP A 298 -3.09 -10.82 22.23
CA ASP A 298 -4.52 -10.84 22.57
C ASP A 298 -5.37 -10.26 21.42
N TYR A 299 -4.83 -9.27 20.69
CA TYR A 299 -5.52 -8.59 19.59
C TYR A 299 -4.63 -8.45 18.34
N ASP A 300 -5.25 -8.60 17.17
CA ASP A 300 -4.68 -8.32 15.85
C ASP A 300 -5.64 -7.39 15.11
N LEU A 301 -5.52 -6.10 15.41
CA LEU A 301 -6.50 -5.10 15.00
C LEU A 301 -6.20 -4.53 13.61
N PRO A 302 -7.22 -4.25 12.79
CA PRO A 302 -7.07 -3.55 11.51
C PRO A 302 -6.41 -2.18 11.66
N GLU A 303 -6.65 -1.49 12.77
CA GLU A 303 -6.08 -0.18 13.09
C GLU A 303 -4.60 -0.25 13.49
N HIS A 304 -4.05 -1.45 13.75
CA HIS A 304 -2.64 -1.66 14.12
C HIS A 304 -1.75 -2.03 12.92
N VAL A 305 -2.24 -1.78 11.70
CA VAL A 305 -1.43 -1.77 10.49
C VAL A 305 -0.77 -0.41 10.32
N ILE A 306 0.56 -0.41 10.20
CA ILE A 306 1.41 0.77 10.04
C ILE A 306 2.03 0.72 8.64
N THR A 307 1.60 1.59 7.75
CA THR A 307 2.25 1.80 6.44
C THR A 307 3.11 3.04 6.52
N VAL A 308 4.39 2.88 6.19
CA VAL A 308 5.36 3.98 6.19
C VAL A 308 5.84 4.23 4.77
N ASN A 309 5.89 5.50 4.37
CA ASN A 309 6.34 5.92 3.05
C ASN A 309 7.24 7.16 3.21
N ASP A 310 8.38 7.16 2.54
CA ASP A 310 9.20 8.36 2.38
C ASP A 310 8.53 9.31 1.39
N TRP A 311 8.50 10.60 1.73
CA TRP A 311 7.63 11.54 1.06
C TRP A 311 8.43 12.66 0.39
N LEU A 312 8.17 12.82 -0.90
CA LEU A 312 8.67 13.93 -1.69
C LEU A 312 7.68 15.10 -1.62
N VAL A 313 8.17 16.33 -1.59
CA VAL A 313 7.32 17.52 -1.50
C VAL A 313 6.67 17.90 -2.85
N GLU A 314 7.06 17.22 -3.93
CA GLU A 314 6.58 17.40 -5.30
C GLU A 314 6.30 16.04 -5.94
N MET A 315 5.57 16.06 -7.06
CA MET A 315 5.38 14.87 -7.91
C MET A 315 6.72 14.22 -8.23
N THR A 316 6.75 12.90 -8.15
CA THR A 316 7.98 12.10 -8.29
C THR A 316 8.65 12.31 -9.65
N THR A 317 7.85 12.50 -10.70
CA THR A 317 8.33 12.82 -12.06
C THR A 317 9.27 14.03 -12.07
N ASN A 318 8.89 15.12 -11.39
CA ASN A 318 9.70 16.34 -11.32
C ASN A 318 10.99 16.11 -10.54
N ARG A 319 10.92 15.40 -9.40
CA ARG A 319 12.07 15.15 -8.54
C ARG A 319 13.09 14.23 -9.20
N PHE A 320 12.63 13.25 -9.96
CA PHE A 320 13.52 12.34 -10.67
C PHE A 320 14.12 13.00 -11.91
N ALA A 321 13.37 13.85 -12.63
CA ALA A 321 13.93 14.68 -13.69
C ALA A 321 15.05 15.59 -13.16
N ALA A 322 14.82 16.25 -12.02
CA ALA A 322 15.81 17.14 -11.43
C ALA A 322 17.08 16.38 -10.97
N HIS A 323 16.90 15.21 -10.36
CA HIS A 323 18.01 14.35 -10.00
C HIS A 323 18.82 13.89 -11.23
N HIS A 324 18.15 13.58 -12.34
CA HIS A 324 18.80 13.14 -13.58
C HIS A 324 19.62 14.24 -14.24
N HIS A 325 19.18 15.50 -14.15
CA HIS A 325 19.85 16.65 -14.74
C HIS A 325 20.86 17.34 -13.81
N ASP A 326 21.05 16.82 -12.59
CA ASP A 326 21.96 17.37 -11.56
C ASP A 326 21.65 18.83 -11.19
N ASP A 327 20.39 19.27 -11.38
CA ASP A 327 19.89 20.58 -10.94
C ASP A 327 19.08 20.48 -9.62
N GLY A 328 18.99 19.28 -9.05
CA GLY A 328 18.38 19.00 -7.75
C GLY A 328 18.70 17.60 -7.22
N ASP A 329 18.09 17.25 -6.09
CA ASP A 329 18.18 15.93 -5.48
C ASP A 329 16.78 15.29 -5.35
N ASN A 330 16.76 13.95 -5.29
CA ASN A 330 15.57 13.16 -5.03
C ASN A 330 15.46 12.72 -3.56
N LYS A 331 16.17 13.38 -2.63
CA LYS A 331 16.21 12.97 -1.22
C LYS A 331 14.94 13.47 -0.52
N PRO A 332 14.22 12.60 0.21
CA PRO A 332 12.96 12.99 0.81
C PRO A 332 13.24 13.80 2.07
N ALA A 333 12.54 14.92 2.23
CA ALA A 333 12.65 15.75 3.43
C ALA A 333 11.69 15.28 4.54
N SER A 334 10.70 14.46 4.18
CA SER A 334 9.57 14.07 5.01
C SER A 334 9.28 12.58 4.88
N MET A 335 8.46 12.05 5.78
CA MET A 335 7.88 10.71 5.71
C MET A 335 6.43 10.76 6.21
N LEU A 336 5.63 9.81 5.76
CA LEU A 336 4.26 9.60 6.19
C LEU A 336 4.15 8.28 6.95
N ILE A 337 3.43 8.30 8.07
CA ILE A 337 2.96 7.10 8.77
C ILE A 337 1.43 7.09 8.63
N ASN A 338 0.88 6.05 8.01
CA ASN A 338 -0.55 5.95 7.66
C ASN A 338 -1.08 7.23 6.98
N GLY A 339 -0.28 7.81 6.07
CA GLY A 339 -0.67 8.97 5.27
C GLY A 339 -0.64 10.30 6.01
N MET A 340 -0.09 10.32 7.22
CA MET A 340 -0.01 11.48 8.09
C MET A 340 1.46 11.83 8.37
N GLY A 341 1.77 13.13 8.37
CA GLY A 341 3.06 13.63 8.81
C GLY A 341 3.00 15.08 9.27
N ALA A 342 3.80 15.46 10.26
CA ALA A 342 3.85 16.83 10.77
C ALA A 342 5.14 17.54 10.33
N PHE A 343 5.23 17.88 9.04
CA PHE A 343 6.42 18.46 8.41
C PHE A 343 6.29 19.96 8.15
N GLU A 344 5.38 20.38 7.28
CA GLU A 344 5.21 21.80 6.91
C GLU A 344 4.72 22.61 8.12
N GLU A 345 5.34 23.76 8.40
CA GLU A 345 5.00 24.63 9.52
C GLU A 345 4.07 25.77 9.06
N PHE A 346 2.88 25.82 9.65
CA PHE A 346 1.91 26.88 9.42
C PHE A 346 1.86 27.82 10.63
N THR A 347 1.45 29.06 10.41
CA THR A 347 1.18 30.01 11.50
C THR A 347 -0.31 30.27 11.58
N HIS A 348 -0.93 29.91 12.71
CA HIS A 348 -2.36 30.06 12.92
C HIS A 348 -2.75 31.54 12.84
N PRO A 349 -3.74 31.92 12.01
CA PRO A 349 -4.05 33.33 11.75
C PRO A 349 -4.52 34.09 13.00
N ASP A 350 -5.33 33.46 13.85
CA ASP A 350 -5.88 34.13 15.05
C ASP A 350 -4.94 34.14 16.27
N THR A 351 -4.16 33.07 16.47
CA THR A 351 -3.35 32.88 17.70
C THR A 351 -1.86 33.13 17.48
N GLY A 352 -1.39 33.14 16.23
CA GLY A 352 0.04 33.19 15.91
C GLY A 352 0.81 31.90 16.25
N ALA A 353 0.13 30.85 16.72
CA ALA A 353 0.75 29.58 17.08
C ALA A 353 1.30 28.84 15.85
N LYS A 354 2.42 28.15 16.01
CA LYS A 354 2.93 27.22 14.99
C LYS A 354 2.11 25.93 15.02
N VAL A 355 1.61 25.52 13.86
CA VAL A 355 0.75 24.34 13.71
C VAL A 355 1.21 23.49 12.52
N HIS A 356 0.90 22.21 12.58
CA HIS A 356 1.24 21.21 11.57
C HIS A 356 0.04 20.31 11.31
N THR A 357 0.06 19.58 10.20
CA THR A 357 -0.83 18.43 9.96
C THR A 357 -0.66 17.37 11.06
N PRO A 358 -1.71 16.55 11.33
CA PRO A 358 -1.72 15.63 12.46
C PRO A 358 -0.75 14.47 12.29
N PHE A 359 -0.48 13.77 13.40
CA PHE A 359 0.21 12.48 13.39
C PHE A 359 -0.79 11.33 13.28
N ALA A 360 -0.34 10.17 12.81
CA ALA A 360 -1.09 8.94 13.02
C ALA A 360 -1.15 8.60 14.51
N GLU A 361 -2.28 8.06 14.97
CA GLU A 361 -2.47 7.63 16.35
C GLU A 361 -2.88 6.15 16.41
N PHE A 362 -2.32 5.42 17.37
CA PHE A 362 -2.58 4.01 17.62
C PHE A 362 -2.94 3.81 19.08
N THR A 363 -4.13 3.27 19.36
CA THR A 363 -4.60 3.12 20.75
C THR A 363 -4.38 1.70 21.26
N VAL A 364 -3.95 1.56 22.51
CA VAL A 364 -3.75 0.29 23.21
C VAL A 364 -4.35 0.32 24.61
N LYS A 365 -4.85 -0.83 25.07
CA LYS A 365 -5.33 -1.02 26.44
C LYS A 365 -4.20 -1.48 27.34
N PRO A 366 -4.08 -0.95 28.57
CA PRO A 366 -3.10 -1.44 29.54
C PRO A 366 -3.24 -2.95 29.77
N SER A 367 -2.11 -3.63 29.97
CA SER A 367 -1.98 -5.08 30.22
C SER A 367 -2.40 -6.01 29.06
N MET A 368 -2.66 -5.47 27.87
CA MET A 368 -2.99 -6.26 26.68
C MET A 368 -1.80 -6.38 25.73
N ARG A 369 -1.81 -7.41 24.88
CA ARG A 369 -0.76 -7.67 23.89
C ARG A 369 -1.34 -7.53 22.48
N TYR A 370 -0.64 -6.81 21.62
CA TYR A 370 -1.12 -6.41 20.30
C TYR A 370 -0.16 -6.83 19.21
N ARG A 371 -0.66 -7.46 18.14
CA ARG A 371 0.10 -7.64 16.90
C ARG A 371 0.00 -6.38 16.06
N PHE A 372 1.13 -5.74 15.84
CA PHE A 372 1.29 -4.64 14.88
C PHE A 372 1.91 -5.18 13.59
N ARG A 373 1.51 -4.58 12.47
CA ARG A 373 1.95 -4.98 11.12
C ARG A 373 2.55 -3.77 10.41
N VAL A 374 3.87 -3.75 10.24
CA VAL A 374 4.60 -2.64 9.62
C VAL A 374 4.90 -2.95 8.17
N ILE A 375 4.54 -2.03 7.28
CA ILE A 375 4.76 -2.10 5.84
C ILE A 375 5.63 -0.91 5.43
N SER A 376 6.75 -1.20 4.77
CA SER A 376 7.55 -0.16 4.12
C SER A 376 7.13 0.01 2.68
N ALA A 377 6.28 1.01 2.45
CA ALA A 377 5.93 1.50 1.11
C ALA A 377 6.95 2.56 0.62
N ALA A 378 8.17 2.58 1.17
CA ALA A 378 9.22 3.51 0.77
C ALA A 378 9.61 3.33 -0.71
N ILE A 379 10.04 4.41 -1.35
CA ILE A 379 10.30 4.50 -2.79
C ILE A 379 11.77 4.80 -3.11
N LEU A 380 12.57 5.24 -2.14
CA LEU A 380 13.98 5.58 -2.34
C LEU A 380 14.89 4.61 -1.60
N ASN A 381 16.21 4.81 -1.75
CA ASN A 381 17.22 4.14 -0.94
C ASN A 381 17.25 4.69 0.50
N CYS A 382 16.13 4.51 1.19
CA CYS A 382 15.84 5.04 2.51
C CYS A 382 15.41 3.90 3.45
N PRO A 383 16.35 3.08 3.96
CA PRO A 383 16.04 2.12 5.00
C PRO A 383 15.47 2.85 6.22
N LEU A 384 14.42 2.30 6.81
CA LEU A 384 13.69 2.93 7.89
C LEU A 384 14.02 2.23 9.21
N GLN A 385 14.58 2.96 10.17
CA GLN A 385 14.73 2.47 11.53
C GLN A 385 13.43 2.73 12.31
N PHE A 386 12.74 1.67 12.72
CA PHE A 386 11.49 1.71 13.46
C PHE A 386 11.70 1.41 14.94
N SER A 387 11.09 2.20 15.83
CA SER A 387 11.12 1.96 17.29
C SER A 387 9.91 2.58 18.00
N ILE A 388 9.69 2.20 19.26
CA ILE A 388 8.66 2.80 20.12
C ILE A 388 9.30 3.19 21.45
N ASP A 389 9.14 4.45 21.85
CA ASP A 389 9.73 4.94 23.09
C ASP A 389 9.24 4.13 24.30
N ASN A 390 10.19 3.66 25.13
CA ASN A 390 9.96 2.87 26.34
C ASN A 390 9.23 1.52 26.14
N HIS A 391 9.29 0.95 24.94
CA HIS A 391 8.76 -0.37 24.62
C HIS A 391 9.78 -1.21 23.84
N THR A 392 9.75 -2.51 24.06
CA THR A 392 10.45 -3.48 23.21
C THR A 392 9.47 -4.04 22.18
N LEU A 393 10.01 -4.54 21.07
CA LEU A 393 9.27 -5.09 19.95
C LEU A 393 9.63 -6.57 19.83
N MET A 394 8.65 -7.45 20.01
CA MET A 394 8.84 -8.89 19.76
C MET A 394 8.49 -9.16 18.30
N VAL A 395 9.46 -9.16 17.39
CA VAL A 395 9.25 -9.40 15.96
C VAL A 395 9.01 -10.88 15.72
N ILE A 396 7.94 -11.20 14.99
CA ILE A 396 7.43 -12.58 14.82
C ILE A 396 7.28 -13.02 13.37
N ALA A 397 7.27 -12.08 12.42
CA ALA A 397 7.17 -12.40 11.00
C ALA A 397 7.85 -11.35 10.13
N SER A 398 8.33 -11.77 8.96
CA SER A 398 8.82 -10.89 7.89
C SER A 398 8.21 -11.32 6.57
N ASP A 399 7.76 -10.36 5.76
CA ASP A 399 7.21 -10.58 4.43
C ASP A 399 6.10 -11.66 4.37
N GLY A 400 5.23 -11.68 5.38
CA GLY A 400 4.16 -12.67 5.53
C GLY A 400 4.59 -14.01 6.14
N SER A 401 5.88 -14.25 6.31
CA SER A 401 6.41 -15.52 6.83
C SER A 401 6.79 -15.43 8.30
N SER A 402 6.26 -16.33 9.11
CA SER A 402 6.55 -16.42 10.54
C SER A 402 7.95 -16.98 10.81
N PHE A 403 8.60 -16.51 11.87
CA PHE A 403 9.88 -17.02 12.36
C PHE A 403 9.96 -16.95 13.88
N ASP A 404 10.96 -17.62 14.48
CA ASP A 404 11.13 -17.65 15.94
C ASP A 404 11.22 -16.24 16.53
N PRO A 405 10.40 -15.86 17.53
CA PRO A 405 10.31 -14.48 17.99
C PRO A 405 11.65 -13.88 18.44
N ILE A 406 11.94 -12.65 17.99
CA ILE A 406 13.15 -11.90 18.37
C ILE A 406 12.71 -10.61 19.06
N VAL A 407 13.21 -10.38 20.27
CA VAL A 407 12.95 -9.14 21.02
C VAL A 407 14.02 -8.11 20.70
N VAL A 408 13.60 -6.93 20.24
CA VAL A 408 14.49 -5.84 19.84
C VAL A 408 13.96 -4.50 20.36
N ASP A 409 14.85 -3.51 20.49
CA ASP A 409 14.46 -2.13 20.77
C ASP A 409 14.08 -1.37 19.48
N SER A 410 14.70 -1.75 18.37
CA SER A 410 14.41 -1.25 17.03
C SER A 410 14.78 -2.28 15.95
N PHE A 411 14.22 -2.11 14.76
CA PHE A 411 14.61 -2.87 13.57
C PHE A 411 14.67 -1.95 12.36
N ASN A 412 15.52 -2.31 11.39
CA ASN A 412 15.53 -1.66 10.08
C ASN A 412 14.58 -2.38 9.12
N ILE A 413 13.80 -1.62 8.36
CA ILE A 413 12.90 -2.13 7.32
C ILE A 413 13.18 -1.39 6.00
N PHE A 414 13.35 -2.16 4.92
CA PHE A 414 13.68 -1.63 3.59
C PHE A 414 12.42 -1.52 2.72
N ALA A 415 12.51 -0.76 1.62
CA ALA A 415 11.41 -0.62 0.66
C ALA A 415 10.88 -1.99 0.19
N GLY A 416 9.58 -2.22 0.34
CA GLY A 416 8.89 -3.47 -0.01
C GLY A 416 8.79 -4.51 1.11
N GLU A 417 9.59 -4.38 2.16
CA GLU A 417 9.56 -5.31 3.29
C GLU A 417 8.39 -5.07 4.23
N ARG A 418 8.02 -6.13 4.95
CA ARG A 418 7.06 -6.09 6.05
C ARG A 418 7.64 -6.77 7.28
N PHE A 419 7.27 -6.26 8.44
CA PHE A 419 7.52 -6.91 9.74
C PHE A 419 6.26 -6.90 10.60
N ASP A 420 5.99 -8.02 11.24
CA ASP A 420 4.97 -8.10 12.28
C ASP A 420 5.66 -8.20 13.63
N PHE A 421 5.19 -7.44 14.61
CA PHE A 421 5.69 -7.51 15.97
C PHE A 421 4.57 -7.52 17.00
N VAL A 422 4.84 -8.12 18.15
CA VAL A 422 3.97 -8.06 19.32
C VAL A 422 4.43 -6.94 20.23
N LEU A 423 3.52 -6.01 20.54
CA LEU A 423 3.67 -5.00 21.57
C LEU A 423 2.96 -5.47 22.84
N ILE A 424 3.68 -5.46 23.96
CA ILE A 424 3.09 -5.69 25.28
C ILE A 424 2.81 -4.33 25.92
N ALA A 425 1.55 -4.00 26.16
CA ALA A 425 1.14 -2.73 26.77
C ALA A 425 1.32 -2.75 28.30
N ASP A 426 2.57 -2.89 28.75
CA ASP A 426 2.95 -3.17 30.15
C ASP A 426 2.86 -1.96 31.10
N LYS A 427 2.57 -0.76 30.58
CA LYS A 427 2.48 0.47 31.37
C LYS A 427 1.10 0.57 32.03
N THR A 428 1.04 0.45 33.36
CA THR A 428 -0.22 0.34 34.12
C THR A 428 -0.42 1.41 35.20
N THR A 429 0.64 2.07 35.67
CA THR A 429 0.58 3.03 36.80
C THR A 429 0.53 4.48 36.36
N GLU A 430 1.32 4.87 35.35
CA GLU A 430 1.30 6.20 34.75
C GLU A 430 1.00 6.06 33.25
N LEU A 431 -0.28 6.17 32.89
CA LEU A 431 -0.73 6.07 31.50
C LEU A 431 -0.33 7.34 30.76
N LYS A 432 0.62 7.20 29.83
CA LYS A 432 1.17 8.28 29.01
C LYS A 432 1.02 7.96 27.53
N ASN A 433 1.27 8.96 26.70
CA ASN A 433 1.43 8.80 25.26
C ASN A 433 2.92 8.60 24.95
N TYR A 434 3.23 7.74 23.98
CA TYR A 434 4.61 7.43 23.57
C TYR A 434 4.79 7.68 22.08
N TRP A 435 5.98 8.08 21.65
CA TRP A 435 6.28 8.18 20.23
C TRP A 435 6.56 6.79 19.66
N ILE A 436 5.86 6.45 18.59
CA ILE A 436 6.33 5.53 17.56
C ILE A 436 7.23 6.37 16.66
N ARG A 437 8.46 5.90 16.41
CA ARG A 437 9.47 6.66 15.67
C ARG A 437 9.89 5.92 14.42
N VAL A 438 9.91 6.65 13.32
CA VAL A 438 10.57 6.23 12.08
C VAL A 438 11.67 7.21 11.75
N ARG A 439 12.89 6.68 11.63
CA ARG A 439 14.07 7.44 11.25
C ARG A 439 14.63 6.90 9.94
N GLY A 440 14.83 7.76 8.96
CA GLY A 440 15.42 7.37 7.69
C GLY A 440 16.94 7.25 7.73
N LEU A 441 17.48 6.21 7.12
CA LEU A 441 18.92 5.97 6.95
C LEU A 441 19.34 6.24 5.49
N ALA A 442 20.65 6.13 5.23
CA ALA A 442 21.23 6.32 3.90
C ALA A 442 20.79 7.65 3.24
N ASP A 443 20.09 7.62 2.11
CA ASP A 443 19.68 8.85 1.41
C ASP A 443 18.82 9.77 2.29
N CYS A 444 18.00 9.19 3.17
CA CYS A 444 17.18 9.96 4.08
C CYS A 444 17.97 10.66 5.19
N SER A 445 19.21 10.24 5.48
CA SER A 445 20.04 10.92 6.48
C SER A 445 20.54 12.28 5.98
N VAL A 446 20.59 12.50 4.66
CA VAL A 446 21.04 13.77 4.06
C VAL A 446 20.13 14.93 4.47
N LYS A 447 18.81 14.72 4.42
CA LYS A 447 17.81 15.71 4.85
C LYS A 447 17.31 15.48 6.28
N LYS A 448 17.90 14.52 7.00
CA LYS A 448 17.48 14.10 8.35
C LYS A 448 15.99 13.75 8.42
N SER A 449 15.49 13.05 7.39
CA SER A 449 14.09 12.68 7.28
C SER A 449 13.69 11.71 8.39
N HIS A 450 12.66 12.08 9.14
CA HIS A 450 12.06 11.29 10.22
C HIS A 450 10.59 11.66 10.36
N GLN A 451 9.82 10.76 10.97
CA GLN A 451 8.43 11.00 11.32
C GLN A 451 8.08 10.24 12.60
N GLU A 452 7.10 10.77 13.32
CA GLU A 452 6.54 10.11 14.49
C GLU A 452 5.05 9.78 14.31
N ALA A 453 4.58 8.83 15.13
CA ALA A 453 3.18 8.57 15.37
C ALA A 453 2.96 8.43 16.88
N VAL A 454 1.71 8.56 17.33
CA VAL A 454 1.37 8.51 18.75
C VAL A 454 0.86 7.13 19.12
N LEU A 455 1.55 6.44 20.03
CA LEU A 455 0.99 5.31 20.76
C LEU A 455 0.26 5.84 22.00
N ARG A 456 -1.07 5.73 22.01
CA ARG A 456 -1.96 6.24 23.06
C ARG A 456 -2.47 5.09 23.92
N TYR A 457 -2.19 5.14 25.22
CA TYR A 457 -2.82 4.23 26.18
C TYR A 457 -4.24 4.69 26.48
N GLU A 458 -5.21 3.77 26.49
CA GLU A 458 -6.58 4.08 26.91
C GLU A 458 -6.58 4.58 28.36
N GLY A 459 -7.10 5.79 28.59
CA GLY A 459 -7.06 6.47 29.89
C GLY A 459 -5.88 7.44 30.06
N ALA A 460 -4.93 7.50 29.12
CA ALA A 460 -3.90 8.53 29.11
C ALA A 460 -4.48 9.92 28.80
N PRO A 461 -3.86 11.01 29.29
CA PRO A 461 -4.26 12.38 28.94
C PRO A 461 -4.25 12.63 27.43
N GLN A 462 -5.18 13.48 26.98
CA GLN A 462 -5.16 14.02 25.62
C GLN A 462 -3.89 14.84 25.40
N GLY A 463 -3.32 14.76 24.19
CA GLY A 463 -2.10 15.46 23.81
C GLY A 463 -1.03 14.56 23.22
N LEU A 464 0.13 15.17 22.93
CA LEU A 464 1.29 14.52 22.35
C LEU A 464 2.22 13.95 23.46
N PRO A 465 3.06 12.96 23.14
CA PRO A 465 4.12 12.51 24.04
C PRO A 465 5.10 13.64 24.44
N GLU A 466 5.65 13.57 25.64
CA GLU A 466 6.51 14.62 26.23
C GLU A 466 7.93 14.68 25.64
N LEU A 467 8.45 13.55 25.15
CA LEU A 467 9.80 13.49 24.62
C LEU A 467 9.93 14.32 23.34
N SER A 468 11.09 14.94 23.13
CA SER A 468 11.32 15.76 21.93
C SER A 468 11.27 14.93 20.64
N ARG A 469 10.79 15.57 19.58
CA ARG A 469 10.93 15.10 18.20
C ARG A 469 12.28 15.57 17.66
N SER A 470 13.07 14.64 17.14
CA SER A 470 14.23 14.96 16.29
C SER A 470 14.75 13.70 15.62
N TYR A 471 15.47 13.90 14.52
CA TYR A 471 16.15 12.82 13.81
C TYR A 471 17.10 12.03 14.73
N GLU A 472 17.85 12.73 15.59
CA GLU A 472 18.77 12.11 16.55
C GLU A 472 18.02 11.42 17.71
N ALA A 473 16.85 11.93 18.12
CA ALA A 473 16.05 11.30 19.18
C ALA A 473 15.50 9.92 18.78
N GLY A 474 15.37 9.65 17.48
CA GLY A 474 14.97 8.35 16.93
C GLY A 474 16.10 7.32 16.83
N GLU A 475 17.36 7.70 17.06
CA GLU A 475 18.48 6.76 16.99
C GLU A 475 18.40 5.73 18.12
N ARG A 476 18.35 4.45 17.77
CA ARG A 476 18.33 3.31 18.70
C ARG A 476 19.26 2.21 18.20
N LEU A 477 19.84 1.45 19.13
CA LEU A 477 20.48 0.18 18.79
C LEU A 477 19.38 -0.82 18.42
N GLY A 478 19.58 -1.59 17.34
CA GLY A 478 18.56 -2.46 16.78
C GLY A 478 19.13 -3.61 15.96
N MET A 479 18.22 -4.41 15.42
CA MET A 479 18.50 -5.54 14.52
C MET A 479 18.80 -5.09 13.08
#